data_AF-A0A529L2E3-F1
#
_entry.id   AF-A0A529L2E3-F1
#
_cell.length_a   1.000
_cell.length_b   1.000
_cell.length_c   1.000
_cell.angle_alpha   90.00
_cell.angle_beta   90.00
_cell.angle_gamma   90.00
#
_symmetry.space_group_name_H-M   'P 1'
#
loop_
_entity.id
_entity.type
_entity.pdbx_description
1 polymer ?
#
loop_
_entity_poly.entity_id
_entity_poly.type
_entity_poly.pdbx_seq_one_letter_code
_entity_poly.pdbx_strand_id
1 'polypeptide(L)'
;FLDDKVVALANALPDAYKLRGLDEKHVLKRAAAPILPPQVVARKKQPYRAPNALSFFAADAPAYIREALSQTALQAAGVFDPQSVARLVGKCQARVGEGDMSNSDNMALVGVLSTQLLHQQFVATRPAGATRPDLGIDVDYEHREREVA
;
A
#
# COMPACT_ATOMS: atom_id res chain seq x y z
N PHE A 1 21.71 -7.61 -2.42
CA PHE A 1 21.21 -6.25 -2.13
C PHE A 1 21.22 -5.94 -0.64
N LEU A 2 20.88 -6.89 0.23
CA LEU A 2 20.95 -6.73 1.70
C LEU A 2 22.32 -7.16 2.28
N ASP A 3 23.38 -7.09 1.48
CA ASP A 3 24.74 -7.33 1.99
C ASP A 3 25.23 -6.06 2.68
N ASP A 4 25.89 -6.18 3.83
CA ASP A 4 26.29 -5.05 4.66
C ASP A 4 27.20 -4.06 3.91
N LYS A 5 28.12 -4.57 3.09
CA LYS A 5 29.04 -3.72 2.32
C LYS A 5 28.31 -2.97 1.22
N VAL A 6 27.34 -3.63 0.58
CA VAL A 6 26.47 -2.99 -0.43
C VAL A 6 25.64 -1.87 0.21
N VAL A 7 25.07 -2.11 1.40
CA VAL A 7 24.27 -1.11 2.11
C VAL A 7 25.14 0.07 2.57
N ALA A 8 26.31 -0.20 3.14
CA ALA A 8 27.25 0.84 3.55
C ALA A 8 27.67 1.74 2.37
N LEU A 9 28.00 1.14 1.23
CA LEU A 9 28.29 1.89 0.00
C LEU A 9 27.09 2.71 -0.45
N ALA A 10 25.90 2.11 -0.52
CA ALA A 10 24.69 2.80 -0.96
C ALA A 10 24.36 4.02 -0.07
N ASN A 11 24.62 3.92 1.24
CA ASN A 11 24.42 5.01 2.19
C ASN A 11 25.46 6.12 2.07
N ALA A 12 26.70 5.80 1.66
CA ALA A 12 27.76 6.79 1.44
C ALA A 12 27.60 7.58 0.13
N LEU A 13 26.79 7.10 -0.81
CA LEU A 13 26.56 7.78 -2.10
C LEU A 13 25.67 9.02 -1.96
N PRO A 14 25.99 10.14 -2.64
CA PRO A 14 25.10 11.29 -2.72
C PRO A 14 23.73 10.93 -3.30
N ASP A 15 22.67 11.58 -2.86
CA ASP A 15 21.29 11.21 -3.22
C ASP A 15 21.01 11.23 -4.73
N ALA A 16 21.66 12.15 -5.46
CA ALA A 16 21.57 12.26 -6.92
C ALA A 16 22.01 10.99 -7.67
N TYR A 17 22.84 10.13 -7.05
CA TYR A 17 23.24 8.84 -7.63
C TYR A 17 22.17 7.77 -7.44
N LYS A 18 21.33 7.88 -6.40
CA LYS A 18 20.24 6.95 -6.11
C LYS A 18 18.98 7.33 -6.90
N LEU A 19 18.67 8.63 -6.96
CA LEU A 19 17.52 9.20 -7.65
C LEU A 19 17.91 10.50 -8.35
N ARG A 20 17.73 10.56 -9.68
CA ARG A 20 17.97 11.76 -10.47
C ARG A 20 16.68 12.22 -11.15
N GLY A 21 15.96 13.14 -10.52
CA GLY A 21 14.61 13.51 -10.94
C GLY A 21 13.66 12.32 -10.77
N LEU A 22 13.06 11.84 -11.87
CA LEU A 22 12.22 10.63 -11.88
C LEU A 22 12.99 9.36 -12.29
N ASP A 23 14.31 9.46 -12.50
CA ASP A 23 15.16 8.29 -12.81
C ASP A 23 15.65 7.62 -11.51
N GLU A 24 14.84 6.71 -11.02
CA GLU A 24 15.16 5.86 -9.88
C GLU A 24 16.24 4.83 -10.20
N LYS A 25 17.01 4.44 -9.19
CA LYS A 25 18.12 3.46 -9.30
C LYS A 25 19.19 3.92 -10.30
N HIS A 26 19.44 5.23 -10.39
CA HIS A 26 20.25 5.85 -11.44
C HIS A 26 21.65 5.21 -11.59
N VAL A 27 22.43 5.15 -10.50
CA VAL A 27 23.77 4.53 -10.50
C VAL A 27 23.73 3.04 -10.79
N LEU A 28 22.73 2.32 -10.28
CA LEU A 28 22.57 0.88 -10.48
C LEU A 28 22.27 0.55 -11.95
N LYS A 29 21.39 1.33 -12.59
CA LYS A 29 21.09 1.17 -14.02
C LYS A 29 22.34 1.39 -14.89
N ARG A 30 23.17 2.39 -14.55
CA ARG A 30 24.43 2.66 -15.26
C ARG A 30 25.45 1.53 -15.06
N ALA A 31 25.59 1.02 -13.85
CA ALA A 31 26.48 -0.10 -13.56
C ALA A 31 26.04 -1.40 -14.27
N ALA A 32 24.73 -1.60 -14.44
CA ALA A 32 24.17 -2.78 -15.11
C ALA A 32 24.07 -2.66 -16.64
N ALA A 33 24.21 -1.45 -17.21
CA ALA A 33 24.09 -1.19 -18.64
C ALA A 33 24.97 -2.07 -19.55
N PRO A 34 26.24 -2.39 -19.21
CA PRO A 34 27.05 -3.27 -20.06
C PRO A 34 26.70 -4.76 -19.91
N ILE A 35 25.84 -5.13 -18.95
CA ILE A 35 25.53 -6.52 -18.58
C ILE A 35 24.13 -6.92 -19.07
N LEU A 36 23.18 -5.97 -19.09
CA LEU A 36 21.77 -6.24 -19.37
C LEU A 36 21.32 -5.62 -20.70
N PRO A 37 20.31 -6.22 -21.37
CA PRO A 37 19.72 -5.61 -22.55
C PRO A 37 19.16 -4.21 -22.27
N PRO A 38 19.24 -3.26 -23.23
CA PRO A 38 18.81 -1.88 -23.03
C PRO A 38 17.37 -1.75 -22.51
N GLN A 39 16.46 -2.62 -22.97
CA GLN A 39 15.06 -2.64 -22.54
C GLN A 39 14.87 -2.98 -21.05
N VAL A 40 15.77 -3.77 -20.45
CA VAL A 40 15.71 -4.10 -19.01
C VAL A 40 16.19 -2.93 -18.18
N VAL A 41 17.26 -2.26 -18.63
CA VAL A 41 17.84 -1.07 -17.96
C VAL A 41 16.87 0.11 -17.99
N ALA A 42 16.19 0.32 -19.13
CA ALA A 42 15.23 1.40 -19.33
C ALA A 42 13.88 1.15 -18.63
N ARG A 43 13.60 -0.09 -18.18
CA ARG A 43 12.32 -0.44 -17.56
C ARG A 43 12.11 0.32 -16.26
N LYS A 44 10.93 0.94 -16.12
CA LYS A 44 10.49 1.54 -14.85
C LYS A 44 10.38 0.48 -13.74
N LYS A 45 10.62 0.86 -12.48
CA LYS A 45 10.42 -0.06 -11.35
C LYS A 45 8.96 -0.47 -11.31
N GLN A 46 8.75 -1.78 -11.33
CA GLN A 46 7.47 -2.39 -11.03
C GLN A 46 7.61 -3.06 -9.66
N PRO A 47 6.94 -2.55 -8.62
CA PRO A 47 6.91 -3.24 -7.35
C PRO A 47 6.07 -4.51 -7.46
N TYR A 48 6.45 -5.54 -6.72
CA TYR A 48 5.60 -6.71 -6.52
C TYR A 48 4.40 -6.30 -5.68
N ARG A 49 3.18 -6.47 -6.19
CA ARG A 49 1.95 -6.08 -5.49
C ARG A 49 0.90 -7.18 -5.55
N ALA A 50 0.10 -7.24 -4.49
CA ALA A 50 -1.18 -7.96 -4.43
C ALA A 50 -2.25 -7.24 -5.31
N PRO A 51 -3.51 -7.71 -5.40
CA PRO A 51 -4.43 -7.38 -6.49
C PRO A 51 -4.54 -5.88 -6.78
N ASN A 52 -4.56 -5.53 -8.06
CA ASN A 52 -4.72 -4.15 -8.51
C ASN A 52 -6.18 -3.68 -8.28
N ALA A 53 -6.37 -2.36 -8.33
CA ALA A 53 -7.65 -1.68 -8.22
C ALA A 53 -8.74 -2.32 -9.10
N LEU A 54 -8.36 -2.76 -10.30
CA LEU A 54 -9.24 -3.40 -11.28
C LEU A 54 -9.80 -4.75 -10.78
N SER A 55 -9.07 -5.45 -9.90
CA SER A 55 -9.54 -6.69 -9.27
C SER A 55 -10.80 -6.48 -8.43
N PHE A 56 -11.06 -5.25 -7.98
CA PHE A 56 -12.26 -4.88 -7.23
C PHE A 56 -13.43 -4.42 -8.12
N PHE A 57 -13.25 -4.40 -9.44
CA PHE A 57 -14.27 -3.98 -10.42
C PHE A 57 -14.53 -5.03 -11.49
N ALA A 58 -14.04 -6.26 -11.31
CA ALA A 58 -14.40 -7.39 -12.15
C ALA A 58 -15.92 -7.68 -12.05
N ALA A 59 -16.45 -8.44 -13.00
CA ALA A 59 -17.88 -8.75 -13.06
C ALA A 59 -18.41 -9.47 -11.81
N ASP A 60 -17.54 -10.23 -11.15
CA ASP A 60 -17.78 -10.98 -9.92
C ASP A 60 -17.32 -10.24 -8.64
N ALA A 61 -17.05 -8.93 -8.74
CA ALA A 61 -16.64 -8.14 -7.59
C ALA A 61 -17.68 -8.23 -6.45
N PRO A 62 -17.23 -8.52 -5.21
CA PRO A 62 -18.14 -8.64 -4.08
C PRO A 62 -18.98 -7.39 -3.85
N ALA A 63 -20.25 -7.57 -3.47
CA ALA A 63 -21.18 -6.46 -3.29
C ALA A 63 -20.69 -5.40 -2.28
N TYR A 64 -19.97 -5.83 -1.24
CA TYR A 64 -19.45 -4.96 -0.19
C TYR A 64 -18.50 -3.87 -0.74
N ILE A 65 -17.83 -4.11 -1.88
CA ILE A 65 -16.93 -3.12 -2.49
C ILE A 65 -17.72 -1.87 -2.90
N ARG A 66 -18.85 -2.08 -3.59
CA ARG A 66 -19.71 -0.97 -4.03
C ARG A 66 -20.35 -0.25 -2.86
N GLU A 67 -20.71 -0.99 -1.81
CA GLU A 67 -21.26 -0.44 -0.59
C GLU A 67 -20.24 0.45 0.15
N ALA A 68 -19.02 -0.06 0.36
CA ALA A 68 -17.93 0.66 1.02
C ALA A 68 -17.51 1.93 0.26
N LEU A 69 -17.61 1.93 -1.07
CA LEU A 69 -17.28 3.08 -1.92
C LEU A 69 -18.49 3.99 -2.21
N SER A 70 -19.66 3.71 -1.62
CA SER A 70 -20.86 4.52 -1.82
C SER A 70 -20.71 5.90 -1.20
N GLN A 71 -21.38 6.90 -1.77
CA GLN A 71 -21.38 8.26 -1.22
C GLN A 71 -21.84 8.28 0.24
N THR A 72 -22.85 7.48 0.58
CA THR A 72 -23.36 7.36 1.96
C THR A 72 -22.29 6.82 2.91
N ALA A 73 -21.59 5.75 2.54
CA ALA A 73 -20.51 5.18 3.37
C ALA A 73 -19.33 6.15 3.53
N LEU A 74 -18.95 6.82 2.43
CA LEU A 74 -17.90 7.84 2.43
C LEU A 74 -18.24 9.01 3.36
N GLN A 75 -19.47 9.51 3.30
CA GLN A 75 -19.96 10.58 4.17
C GLN A 75 -20.03 10.14 5.64
N ALA A 76 -20.49 8.91 5.90
CA ALA A 76 -20.57 8.36 7.26
C ALA A 76 -19.18 8.23 7.90
N ALA A 77 -18.17 7.81 7.14
CA ALA A 77 -16.79 7.74 7.63
C ALA A 77 -16.15 9.12 7.79
N GLY A 78 -16.49 10.09 6.94
CA GLY A 78 -16.00 11.47 7.00
C GLY A 78 -14.51 11.64 6.68
N VAL A 79 -13.84 10.62 6.13
CA VAL A 79 -12.37 10.64 5.87
C VAL A 79 -12.02 11.15 4.47
N PHE A 80 -12.86 10.90 3.46
CA PHE A 80 -12.56 11.24 2.07
C PHE A 80 -13.67 12.09 1.43
N ASP A 81 -13.28 12.95 0.50
CA ASP A 81 -14.22 13.68 -0.36
C ASP A 81 -14.95 12.70 -1.32
N PRO A 82 -16.29 12.57 -1.22
CA PRO A 82 -17.03 11.62 -2.05
C PRO A 82 -16.91 11.90 -3.55
N GLN A 83 -16.78 13.16 -3.97
CA GLN A 83 -16.66 13.50 -5.39
C GLN A 83 -15.33 13.03 -5.97
N SER A 84 -14.24 13.18 -5.22
CA SER A 84 -12.91 12.70 -5.62
C SER A 84 -12.87 11.18 -5.72
N VAL A 85 -13.49 10.47 -4.77
CA VAL A 85 -13.59 9.01 -4.81
C VAL A 85 -14.43 8.56 -6.01
N ALA A 86 -15.58 9.20 -6.28
CA ALA A 86 -16.41 8.87 -7.43
C ALA A 86 -15.65 9.01 -8.76
N ARG A 87 -14.85 10.07 -8.91
CA ARG A 87 -13.96 10.24 -10.09
C ARG A 87 -12.93 9.11 -10.20
N LEU A 88 -12.32 8.71 -9.09
CA LEU A 88 -11.35 7.62 -9.06
C LEU A 88 -11.99 6.28 -9.42
N VAL A 89 -13.15 5.97 -8.85
CA VAL A 89 -13.94 4.77 -9.17
C VAL A 89 -14.31 4.73 -10.65
N GLY A 90 -14.79 5.85 -11.21
CA GLY A 90 -15.11 5.94 -12.63
C GLY A 90 -13.89 5.67 -13.52
N LYS A 91 -12.71 6.19 -13.16
CA LYS A 91 -11.46 5.86 -13.87
C LYS A 91 -11.15 4.36 -13.81
N CYS A 92 -11.31 3.72 -12.66
CA CYS A 92 -11.06 2.28 -12.52
C CYS A 92 -12.02 1.46 -13.38
N GLN A 93 -13.32 1.75 -13.32
CA GLN A 93 -14.35 1.06 -14.10
C GLN A 93 -14.11 1.18 -15.61
N ALA A 94 -13.76 2.38 -16.09
CA ALA A 94 -13.46 2.62 -17.50
C ALA A 94 -12.21 1.88 -18.00
N ARG A 95 -11.36 1.37 -17.12
CA ARG A 95 -10.13 0.63 -17.48
C ARG A 95 -10.25 -0.88 -17.30
N VAL A 96 -11.37 -1.38 -16.82
CA VAL A 96 -11.60 -2.83 -16.68
C VAL A 96 -11.48 -3.48 -18.07
N GLY A 97 -10.47 -4.35 -18.24
CA GLY A 97 -10.20 -5.04 -19.51
C GLY A 97 -9.28 -4.30 -20.49
N GLU A 98 -8.94 -3.02 -20.25
CA GLU A 98 -8.18 -2.18 -21.19
C GLU A 98 -6.71 -1.93 -20.78
N GLY A 99 -6.29 -2.40 -19.60
CA GLY A 99 -4.88 -2.36 -19.16
C GLY A 99 -4.70 -1.84 -17.73
N ASP A 100 -3.44 -1.63 -17.32
CA ASP A 100 -3.10 -1.31 -15.93
C ASP A 100 -3.41 0.15 -15.53
N MET A 101 -3.65 0.35 -14.24
CA MET A 101 -3.88 1.67 -13.65
C MET A 101 -2.55 2.34 -13.29
N SER A 102 -2.55 3.67 -13.15
CA SER A 102 -1.39 4.35 -12.58
C SER A 102 -1.14 3.85 -11.15
N ASN A 103 0.12 3.80 -10.73
CA ASN A 103 0.47 3.39 -9.37
C ASN A 103 -0.22 4.25 -8.31
N SER A 104 -0.33 5.56 -8.56
CA SER A 104 -1.01 6.49 -7.66
C SER A 104 -2.50 6.19 -7.54
N ASP A 105 -3.20 5.98 -8.66
CA ASP A 105 -4.64 5.70 -8.64
C ASP A 105 -4.91 4.34 -7.98
N ASN A 106 -4.07 3.34 -8.25
CA ASN A 106 -4.18 2.02 -7.63
C ASN A 106 -4.07 2.10 -6.10
N MET A 107 -3.05 2.79 -5.59
CA MET A 107 -2.85 2.94 -4.15
C MET A 107 -3.91 3.83 -3.50
N ALA A 108 -4.39 4.86 -4.20
CA ALA A 108 -5.48 5.68 -3.71
C ALA A 108 -6.76 4.86 -3.51
N LEU A 109 -7.14 4.02 -4.48
CA LEU A 109 -8.34 3.20 -4.36
C LEU A 109 -8.22 2.19 -3.22
N VAL A 110 -7.10 1.47 -3.15
CA VAL A 110 -6.86 0.49 -2.08
C VAL A 110 -6.89 1.19 -0.72
N GLY A 111 -6.26 2.36 -0.58
CA GLY A 111 -6.29 3.15 0.64
C GLY A 111 -7.70 3.57 1.06
N VAL A 112 -8.52 4.05 0.11
CA VAL A 112 -9.92 4.41 0.37
C VAL A 112 -10.72 3.18 0.82
N LEU A 113 -10.65 2.08 0.07
CA LEU A 113 -11.39 0.87 0.37
C LEU A 113 -10.99 0.27 1.72
N SER A 114 -9.69 0.13 2.01
CA SER A 114 -9.21 -0.39 3.28
C SER A 114 -9.67 0.48 4.46
N THR A 115 -9.63 1.81 4.30
CA THR A 115 -10.12 2.73 5.34
C THR A 115 -11.62 2.60 5.56
N GLN A 116 -12.40 2.45 4.49
CA GLN A 116 -13.85 2.23 4.58
C GLN A 116 -14.18 0.93 5.30
N LEU A 117 -13.49 -0.16 4.97
CA LEU A 117 -13.67 -1.45 5.64
C LEU A 117 -13.29 -1.38 7.13
N LEU A 118 -12.20 -0.68 7.47
CA LEU A 118 -11.81 -0.45 8.86
C LEU A 118 -12.87 0.36 9.62
N HIS A 119 -13.38 1.44 9.01
CA HIS A 119 -14.45 2.24 9.61
C HIS A 119 -15.72 1.40 9.82
N GLN A 120 -16.13 0.64 8.81
CA GLN A 120 -17.30 -0.23 8.92
C GLN A 120 -17.15 -1.23 10.06
N GLN A 121 -16.05 -2.00 10.09
CA GLN A 121 -15.83 -3.08 11.05
C GLN A 121 -15.60 -2.62 12.50
N PHE A 122 -14.88 -1.51 12.69
CA PHE A 122 -14.37 -1.13 14.02
C PHE A 122 -15.00 0.14 14.59
N VAL A 123 -15.64 0.97 13.76
CA VAL A 123 -16.26 2.23 14.21
C VAL A 123 -17.78 2.15 14.09
N ALA A 124 -18.31 1.87 12.91
CA ALA A 124 -19.75 1.81 12.67
C ALA A 124 -20.39 0.57 13.31
N THR A 125 -19.79 -0.61 13.16
CA THR A 125 -20.25 -1.85 13.79
C THR A 125 -19.52 -2.14 15.09
N ARG A 126 -19.03 -1.10 15.79
CA ARG A 126 -18.26 -1.24 17.03
C ARG A 126 -18.94 -2.30 17.92
N PRO A 127 -18.27 -3.42 18.24
CA PRO A 127 -18.84 -4.44 19.09
C PRO A 127 -19.22 -3.81 20.44
N ALA A 128 -20.47 -4.03 20.87
CA ALA A 128 -20.89 -3.62 22.20
C ALA A 128 -20.17 -4.51 23.23
N GLY A 129 -19.10 -3.98 23.82
CA GLY A 129 -18.34 -4.66 24.86
C GLY A 129 -16.99 -4.01 25.07
N ALA A 130 -16.82 -3.32 26.20
CA ALA A 130 -15.49 -2.97 26.68
C ALA A 130 -14.89 -4.22 27.36
N THR A 131 -14.44 -5.20 26.59
CA THR A 131 -13.35 -6.04 27.10
C THR A 131 -12.11 -5.19 26.96
N ARG A 132 -11.61 -4.63 28.07
CA ARG A 132 -10.21 -4.25 28.12
C ARG A 132 -9.43 -5.55 27.89
N PRO A 133 -8.73 -5.72 26.76
CA PRO A 133 -7.83 -6.86 26.67
C PRO A 133 -6.83 -6.70 27.82
N ASP A 134 -6.68 -7.75 28.62
CA ASP A 134 -5.55 -7.86 29.55
C ASP A 134 -4.32 -8.11 28.69
N LEU A 135 -3.73 -7.01 28.19
CA LEU A 135 -2.55 -7.05 27.33
C LEU A 135 -1.34 -7.29 28.21
N GLY A 136 -1.06 -8.56 28.52
CA GLY A 136 0.26 -8.99 28.95
C GLY A 136 1.17 -9.07 27.73
N ILE A 137 2.28 -8.33 27.73
CA ILE A 137 3.36 -8.53 26.77
C ILE A 137 4.39 -9.49 27.40
N ASP A 138 5.00 -10.37 26.62
CA ASP A 138 6.03 -11.32 27.11
C ASP A 138 7.26 -10.63 27.76
N VAL A 139 7.37 -9.29 27.61
CA VAL A 139 8.36 -8.46 28.31
C VAL A 139 8.16 -8.49 29.84
N ASP A 140 6.94 -8.75 30.32
CA ASP A 140 6.63 -8.83 31.75
C ASP A 140 6.98 -10.20 32.38
N TYR A 141 7.25 -11.22 31.56
CA TYR A 141 7.63 -12.55 32.05
C TYR A 141 9.08 -12.59 32.57
N GLU A 142 10.01 -11.91 31.90
CA GLU A 142 11.42 -11.84 32.35
C GLU A 142 11.61 -11.06 33.66
N HIS A 143 10.69 -10.16 34.03
CA HIS A 143 10.81 -9.42 35.29
C HIS A 143 10.35 -10.24 36.50
N ARG A 144 9.36 -11.14 36.34
CA ARG A 144 8.90 -12.01 37.44
C ARG A 144 9.89 -13.09 37.81
N GLU A 145 10.66 -13.61 36.86
CA GLU A 145 11.67 -14.64 37.16
C GLU A 145 12.91 -14.07 37.89
N ARG A 146 13.13 -12.75 37.84
CA ARG A 146 14.25 -12.09 38.53
C ARG A 146 13.93 -11.60 39.94
N GLU A 147 12.65 -11.50 40.32
CA GLU A 147 12.24 -11.14 41.69
C GLU A 147 12.03 -12.37 42.60
N VAL A 148 11.98 -13.58 42.04
CA VAL A 148 11.76 -14.84 42.78
C VAL A 148 13.04 -15.70 42.87
N ALA A 149 14.17 -15.22 42.33
CA ALA A 149 15.48 -15.90 42.38
C ALA A 149 16.44 -15.24 43.39
#